data_AF-A0A8K0K4V9-F1
#
_entry.id   AF-A0A8K0K4V9-F1
#
_cell.length_a   1.000
_cell.length_b   1.000
_cell.length_c   1.000
_cell.angle_alpha   90.00
_cell.angle_beta   90.00
_cell.angle_gamma   90.00
#
_symmetry.space_group_name_H-M   'P 1'
#
loop_
_entity.id
_entity.type
_entity.pdbx_description
1 polymer ?
#
loop_
_entity_poly.entity_id
_entity_poly.type
_entity_poly.pdbx_seq_one_letter_code
_entity_poly.pdbx_strand_id
1 'polypeptide(L)'
;MTYSSSCTPSLSFLLSLAYMHGLLSKYPSNSFMPEMWGPCSVTCGEGVRRREVHCKIFLEFSRTIASLPDQQCQGPKPPVTERCISPCSLSINGGNDKPTIMRSFYHPPNRIDNFRDVYGKTYADNVAPGGSIHSNQPVIKVATGGRPHETYSWKELGFTHCSASCLGGVQDSIINCVRDIDQKVVSPYLCTLESRPEGITRTCNDHPCPPRWNYSDFQPCSKSCGLGIQTRDVNCIHEVTRGGGNTMVVPNSMCPQPPPPDRQYCNILDCPVKWHTTDWSK
;
A
#
# COMPACT_ATOMS: atom_id res chain seq x y z
N MET A 1 21.67 -26.67 -66.87
CA MET A 1 20.97 -27.59 -65.96
C MET A 1 20.74 -26.85 -64.66
N THR A 2 19.54 -26.32 -64.47
CA THR A 2 19.15 -25.52 -63.30
C THR A 2 18.54 -26.43 -62.24
N TYR A 3 19.26 -26.67 -61.14
CA TYR A 3 18.70 -27.35 -59.97
C TYR A 3 17.95 -26.32 -59.12
N SER A 4 16.62 -26.39 -59.15
CA SER A 4 15.75 -25.74 -58.17
C SER A 4 15.77 -26.53 -56.87
N SER A 5 16.57 -26.09 -55.90
CA SER A 5 16.57 -26.67 -54.55
C SER A 5 15.42 -26.08 -53.75
N SER A 6 14.27 -26.76 -53.73
CA SER A 6 13.18 -26.47 -52.81
C SER A 6 13.55 -26.91 -51.39
N CYS A 7 13.87 -25.94 -50.53
CA CYS A 7 14.02 -26.18 -49.09
C CYS A 7 12.65 -26.47 -48.47
N THR A 8 12.34 -27.74 -48.23
CA THR A 8 11.23 -28.11 -47.34
C THR A 8 11.66 -27.88 -45.89
N PRO A 9 10.97 -27.02 -45.12
CA PRO A 9 11.32 -26.79 -43.72
C PRO A 9 11.16 -28.07 -42.90
N SER A 10 12.06 -28.29 -41.93
CA SER A 10 12.01 -29.47 -41.07
C SER A 10 10.72 -29.49 -40.24
N LEU A 11 10.24 -30.70 -39.91
CA LEU A 11 9.10 -30.90 -39.01
C LEU A 11 9.25 -30.16 -37.67
N SER A 12 10.49 -30.01 -37.17
CA SER A 12 10.81 -29.21 -35.98
C SER A 12 10.62 -27.69 -36.18
N PHE A 13 10.94 -27.16 -37.36
CA PHE A 13 10.67 -25.76 -37.72
C PHE A 13 9.18 -25.48 -37.87
N LEU A 14 8.43 -26.42 -38.48
CA LEU A 14 6.97 -26.32 -38.60
C LEU A 14 6.27 -26.45 -37.25
N LEU A 15 6.75 -27.31 -36.34
CA LEU A 15 6.26 -27.40 -34.97
C LEU A 15 6.58 -26.15 -34.15
N SER A 16 7.75 -25.53 -34.35
CA SER A 16 8.12 -24.27 -33.69
C SER A 16 7.32 -23.07 -34.22
N LEU A 17 7.04 -23.03 -35.53
CA LEU A 17 6.13 -22.04 -36.13
C LEU A 17 4.69 -22.26 -35.68
N ALA A 18 4.22 -23.51 -35.57
CA ALA A 18 2.90 -23.84 -35.04
C ALA A 18 2.78 -23.54 -33.53
N TYR A 19 3.86 -23.70 -32.75
CA TYR A 19 3.93 -23.32 -31.35
C TYR A 19 3.96 -21.79 -31.17
N MET A 20 4.70 -21.05 -32.01
CA MET A 20 4.70 -19.58 -32.01
C MET A 20 3.38 -19.00 -32.55
N HIS A 21 2.79 -19.59 -33.59
CA HIS A 21 1.42 -19.27 -34.03
C HIS A 21 0.38 -19.65 -32.96
N GLY A 22 0.57 -20.74 -32.22
CA GLY A 22 -0.29 -21.16 -31.11
C GLY A 22 -0.18 -20.27 -29.86
N LEU A 23 1.01 -19.68 -29.61
CA LEU A 23 1.22 -18.69 -28.55
C LEU A 23 0.70 -17.31 -28.93
N LEU A 24 0.85 -16.88 -30.20
CA LEU A 24 0.25 -15.65 -30.73
C LEU A 24 -1.28 -15.76 -30.86
N SER A 25 -1.82 -16.98 -31.05
CA SER A 25 -3.26 -17.24 -31.02
C SER A 25 -3.87 -17.21 -29.61
N LYS A 26 -3.07 -17.17 -28.54
CA LYS A 26 -3.59 -17.16 -27.16
C LYS A 26 -3.80 -15.74 -26.59
N TYR A 27 -3.30 -14.71 -27.27
CA TYR A 27 -3.50 -13.32 -26.88
C TYR A 27 -3.96 -12.40 -28.02
N PRO A 28 -5.18 -12.60 -28.54
CA PRO A 28 -5.95 -11.48 -29.06
C PRO A 28 -7.39 -11.54 -28.53
N SER A 29 -7.60 -11.10 -27.28
CA SER A 29 -8.92 -10.69 -26.79
C SER A 29 -8.76 -9.87 -25.50
N ASN A 30 -9.45 -8.74 -25.45
CA ASN A 30 -9.70 -7.99 -24.22
C ASN A 30 -10.33 -8.92 -23.16
N SER A 31 -9.71 -9.02 -21.99
CA SER A 31 -10.16 -9.94 -20.93
C SER A 31 -10.23 -9.26 -19.57
N PHE A 32 -11.18 -9.70 -18.74
CA PHE A 32 -11.28 -9.24 -17.36
C PHE A 32 -10.10 -9.79 -16.55
N MET A 33 -9.21 -8.90 -16.11
CA MET A 33 -8.07 -9.24 -15.27
C MET A 33 -8.39 -8.89 -13.81
N PRO A 34 -8.66 -9.89 -12.95
CA PRO A 34 -8.81 -9.66 -11.52
C PRO A 34 -7.46 -9.32 -10.90
N GLU A 35 -7.44 -8.32 -10.02
CA GLU A 35 -6.28 -8.01 -9.21
C GLU A 35 -6.19 -8.95 -8.00
N MET A 36 -5.12 -8.80 -7.21
CA MET A 36 -4.96 -9.55 -5.97
C MET A 36 -6.07 -9.18 -4.99
N TRP A 37 -6.53 -10.17 -4.23
CA TRP A 37 -7.47 -9.91 -3.15
C TRP A 37 -6.84 -9.02 -2.08
N GLY A 38 -7.61 -8.04 -1.61
CA GLY A 38 -7.27 -7.27 -0.43
C GLY A 38 -7.31 -8.12 0.86
N PRO A 39 -6.91 -7.52 2.00
CA PRO A 39 -6.98 -8.20 3.29
C PRO A 39 -8.43 -8.60 3.63
N CYS A 40 -8.56 -9.62 4.48
CA CYS A 40 -9.86 -10.02 4.99
C CYS A 40 -10.47 -8.88 5.83
N SER A 41 -11.79 -8.69 5.77
CA SER A 41 -12.49 -7.66 6.56
C SER A 41 -12.33 -7.84 8.07
N VAL A 42 -11.95 -9.03 8.51
CA VAL A 42 -11.69 -9.38 9.90
C VAL A 42 -10.23 -9.81 10.06
N THR A 43 -9.65 -9.50 11.21
CA THR A 43 -8.30 -9.95 11.59
C THR A 43 -8.30 -11.38 12.15
N CYS A 44 -9.45 -11.90 12.55
CA CYS A 44 -9.65 -13.25 13.07
C CYS A 44 -11.09 -13.70 12.76
N GLY A 45 -11.26 -14.95 12.34
CA GLY A 45 -12.57 -15.57 12.07
C GLY A 45 -13.02 -15.41 10.62
N GLU A 46 -14.32 -15.59 10.38
CA GLU A 46 -14.95 -15.47 9.05
C GLU A 46 -15.20 -14.00 8.68
N GLY A 47 -14.85 -13.63 7.46
CA GLY A 47 -15.07 -12.30 6.91
C GLY A 47 -15.17 -12.32 5.38
N VAL A 48 -15.03 -11.14 4.76
CA VAL A 48 -15.04 -10.98 3.30
C VAL A 48 -13.84 -10.16 2.83
N ARG A 49 -13.29 -10.52 1.68
CA ARG A 49 -12.22 -9.77 1.00
C ARG A 49 -12.73 -9.22 -0.33
N ARG A 50 -12.18 -8.09 -0.75
CA ARG A 50 -12.54 -7.41 -2.00
C ARG A 50 -11.34 -7.33 -2.94
N ARG A 51 -11.59 -7.33 -4.24
CA ARG A 51 -10.56 -7.09 -5.28
C ARG A 51 -11.12 -6.20 -6.37
N GLU A 52 -10.22 -5.54 -7.08
CA GLU A 52 -10.58 -4.84 -8.30
C GLU A 52 -10.54 -5.80 -9.50
N VAL A 53 -11.40 -5.56 -10.47
CA VAL A 53 -11.48 -6.34 -11.70
C VAL A 53 -11.71 -5.35 -12.84
N HIS A 54 -10.70 -5.22 -13.69
CA HIS A 54 -10.72 -4.29 -14.82
C HIS A 54 -10.64 -5.07 -16.12
N CYS A 55 -11.35 -4.60 -17.14
CA CYS A 55 -11.14 -5.07 -18.50
C CYS A 55 -9.77 -4.57 -18.98
N LYS A 56 -8.86 -5.48 -19.34
CA LYS A 56 -7.50 -5.12 -19.74
C LYS A 56 -7.11 -5.80 -21.07
N ILE A 57 -6.24 -5.13 -21.82
CA ILE A 57 -5.63 -5.66 -23.04
C ILE A 57 -4.11 -5.62 -22.93
N PHE A 58 -3.45 -6.68 -23.41
CA PHE A 58 -1.99 -6.70 -23.53
C PHE A 58 -1.59 -6.08 -24.86
N LEU A 59 -0.78 -5.03 -24.81
CA LEU A 59 -0.28 -4.31 -25.96
C LEU A 59 1.10 -4.85 -26.33
N GLU A 60 1.16 -5.68 -27.36
CA GLU A 60 2.39 -6.38 -27.75
C GLU A 60 3.51 -5.43 -28.20
N PHE A 61 3.16 -4.30 -28.83
CA PHE A 61 4.14 -3.31 -29.30
C PHE A 61 4.90 -2.63 -28.15
N SER A 62 4.24 -2.33 -27.03
CA SER A 62 4.84 -1.66 -25.86
C SER A 62 5.12 -2.63 -24.72
N ARG A 63 4.68 -3.89 -24.84
CA ARG A 63 4.68 -4.89 -23.76
C ARG A 63 4.00 -4.40 -22.47
N THR A 64 2.99 -3.55 -22.61
CA THR A 64 2.23 -2.99 -21.49
C THR A 64 0.81 -3.51 -21.44
N ILE A 65 0.16 -3.34 -20.29
CA ILE A 65 -1.25 -3.67 -20.10
C ILE A 65 -2.03 -2.36 -20.02
N ALA A 66 -3.07 -2.21 -20.84
CA ALA A 66 -3.96 -1.05 -20.83
C ALA A 66 -5.34 -1.43 -20.30
N SER A 67 -5.96 -0.53 -19.52
CA SER A 67 -7.33 -0.67 -19.05
C SER A 67 -8.32 -0.18 -20.10
N LEU A 68 -9.40 -0.92 -20.28
CA LEU A 68 -10.48 -0.67 -21.23
C LEU A 68 -11.82 -0.60 -20.48
N PRO A 69 -12.87 -0.02 -21.07
CA PRO A 69 -14.23 -0.15 -20.55
C PRO A 69 -14.69 -1.62 -20.52
N ASP A 70 -15.47 -1.99 -19.51
CA ASP A 70 -15.96 -3.37 -19.29
C ASP A 70 -16.65 -3.98 -20.52
N GLN A 71 -17.36 -3.15 -21.31
CA GLN A 71 -18.08 -3.58 -22.52
C GLN A 71 -17.17 -4.16 -23.61
N GLN A 72 -15.88 -3.82 -23.57
CA GLN A 72 -14.94 -4.34 -24.55
C GLN A 72 -14.59 -5.79 -24.25
N CYS A 73 -14.55 -6.21 -22.98
CA CYS A 73 -14.22 -7.58 -22.61
C CYS A 73 -15.41 -8.52 -22.79
N GLN A 74 -15.16 -9.68 -23.39
CA GLN A 74 -16.15 -10.73 -23.54
C GLN A 74 -16.14 -11.66 -22.32
N GLY A 75 -17.32 -12.18 -21.96
CA GLY A 75 -17.50 -13.14 -20.86
C GLY A 75 -17.95 -12.51 -19.54
N PRO A 76 -18.24 -13.34 -18.53
CA PRO A 76 -18.73 -12.86 -17.25
C PRO A 76 -17.63 -12.13 -16.47
N LYS A 77 -17.95 -10.95 -15.92
CA LYS A 77 -17.02 -10.22 -15.04
C LYS A 77 -16.77 -11.03 -13.75
N PRO A 78 -15.51 -11.35 -13.41
CA PRO A 78 -15.16 -12.05 -12.18
C PRO A 78 -15.71 -11.39 -10.90
N PRO A 79 -15.96 -12.15 -9.82
CA PRO A 79 -16.49 -11.60 -8.58
C PRO A 79 -15.50 -10.63 -7.94
N VAL A 80 -16.02 -9.51 -7.43
CA VAL A 80 -15.26 -8.45 -6.73
C VAL A 80 -15.20 -8.67 -5.22
N THR A 81 -15.99 -9.60 -4.68
CA THR A 81 -16.07 -9.93 -3.24
C THR A 81 -16.07 -11.44 -3.05
N GLU A 82 -15.34 -11.94 -2.05
CA GLU A 82 -15.28 -13.36 -1.69
C GLU A 82 -15.21 -13.54 -0.17
N ARG A 83 -15.68 -14.67 0.36
CA ARG A 83 -15.50 -15.03 1.77
C ARG A 83 -14.04 -15.36 2.07
N CYS A 84 -13.58 -15.00 3.26
CA CYS A 84 -12.25 -15.32 3.77
C CYS A 84 -12.32 -15.74 5.24
N ILE A 85 -11.35 -16.52 5.67
CA ILE A 85 -11.19 -16.91 7.07
C ILE A 85 -9.79 -16.48 7.49
N SER A 86 -9.69 -15.58 8.47
CA SER A 86 -8.41 -15.17 9.05
C SER A 86 -8.11 -16.03 10.29
N PRO A 87 -6.94 -16.68 10.38
CA PRO A 87 -6.60 -17.51 11.52
C PRO A 87 -6.53 -16.68 12.81
N CYS A 88 -7.32 -17.08 13.81
CA CYS A 88 -7.28 -16.46 15.13
C CYS A 88 -6.06 -16.96 15.90
N SER A 89 -5.07 -16.10 16.11
CA SER A 89 -4.04 -16.37 17.10
C SER A 89 -4.62 -16.10 18.48
N LEU A 90 -5.00 -17.15 19.20
CA LEU A 90 -5.22 -17.04 20.64
C LEU A 90 -3.84 -16.79 21.27
N SER A 91 -3.52 -15.53 21.52
CA SER A 91 -2.45 -15.18 22.45
C SER A 91 -2.89 -15.62 23.84
N ILE A 92 -2.48 -16.83 24.23
CA ILE A 92 -2.53 -17.31 25.61
C ILE A 92 -1.58 -16.42 26.40
N ASN A 93 -2.09 -15.32 26.95
CA ASN A 93 -1.47 -14.72 28.12
C ASN A 93 -1.67 -15.71 29.26
N GLY A 94 -0.55 -16.18 29.82
CA GLY A 94 -0.52 -17.13 30.92
C GLY A 94 -1.42 -16.66 32.07
N GLY A 95 -2.44 -17.45 32.33
CA GLY A 95 -3.35 -17.33 33.45
C GLY A 95 -4.12 -18.63 33.53
N ASN A 96 -3.97 -19.35 34.64
CA ASN A 96 -4.42 -20.71 34.88
C ASN A 96 -5.89 -20.92 34.50
N ASP A 97 -6.16 -21.60 33.37
CA ASP A 97 -7.40 -22.33 33.16
C ASP A 97 -7.18 -23.50 32.19
N LYS A 98 -7.70 -24.66 32.58
CA LYS A 98 -7.50 -25.97 31.94
C LYS A 98 -7.98 -25.95 30.47
N PRO A 99 -7.29 -26.65 29.54
CA PRO A 99 -7.75 -26.75 28.17
C PRO A 99 -9.00 -27.64 28.13
N THR A 100 -10.17 -27.02 27.95
CA THR A 100 -11.36 -27.76 27.55
C THR A 100 -11.27 -28.00 26.05
N ILE A 101 -11.09 -29.27 25.67
CA ILE A 101 -11.12 -29.75 24.29
C ILE A 101 -12.45 -29.30 23.66
N MET A 102 -12.42 -28.35 22.73
CA MET A 102 -13.60 -28.00 21.94
C MET A 102 -13.80 -29.10 20.90
N ARG A 103 -14.58 -30.11 21.29
CA ARG A 103 -15.09 -31.14 20.39
C ARG A 103 -15.86 -30.46 19.26
N SER A 104 -15.49 -30.84 18.04
CA SER A 104 -16.31 -30.72 16.85
C SER A 104 -17.74 -31.18 17.12
N PHE A 105 -18.73 -30.31 16.90
CA PHE A 105 -20.13 -30.71 16.80
C PHE A 105 -20.65 -30.42 15.40
N TYR A 106 -20.57 -31.44 14.55
CA TYR A 106 -21.62 -31.71 13.58
C TYR A 106 -22.93 -31.90 14.34
N HIS A 107 -23.95 -31.10 14.04
CA HIS A 107 -25.33 -31.40 14.45
C HIS A 107 -25.89 -32.51 13.54
N PRO A 108 -26.64 -33.47 14.13
CA PRO A 108 -27.99 -33.74 13.63
C PRO A 108 -29.05 -33.76 14.77
N PRO A 109 -30.35 -33.79 14.40
CA PRO A 109 -31.44 -33.22 15.20
C PRO A 109 -32.19 -34.24 16.07
N ASN A 110 -33.02 -33.68 16.97
CA ASN A 110 -34.07 -34.31 17.81
C ASN A 110 -33.62 -34.95 19.14
N ARG A 111 -33.80 -34.20 20.23
CA ARG A 111 -34.61 -34.66 21.37
C ARG A 111 -35.00 -33.50 22.29
N ILE A 112 -36.29 -33.48 22.61
CA ILE A 112 -36.95 -32.70 23.66
C ILE A 112 -36.45 -33.25 25.00
N ASP A 113 -36.06 -32.39 25.93
CA ASP A 113 -36.66 -32.34 27.27
C ASP A 113 -36.15 -31.16 28.10
N ASN A 114 -37.13 -30.56 28.78
CA ASN A 114 -37.09 -29.39 29.66
C ASN A 114 -35.98 -29.44 30.72
N PHE A 115 -35.51 -28.28 31.21
CA PHE A 115 -35.81 -27.86 32.59
C PHE A 115 -35.29 -26.45 32.93
N ARG A 116 -36.25 -25.60 33.33
CA ARG A 116 -36.18 -24.46 34.26
C ARG A 116 -35.32 -23.24 33.93
N ASP A 117 -35.99 -22.26 33.34
CA ASP A 117 -35.84 -20.84 33.65
C ASP A 117 -36.68 -20.48 34.89
N VAL A 118 -36.13 -19.65 35.79
CA VAL A 118 -36.91 -18.80 36.69
C VAL A 118 -36.24 -17.43 36.74
N TYR A 119 -36.81 -16.49 35.96
CA TYR A 119 -37.09 -15.07 36.27
C TYR A 119 -36.34 -14.46 37.47
N GLY A 120 -35.67 -13.30 37.39
CA GLY A 120 -36.07 -12.05 36.74
C GLY A 120 -36.63 -11.05 37.76
N LYS A 121 -36.19 -9.77 37.65
CA LYS A 121 -36.85 -8.49 38.05
C LYS A 121 -36.28 -7.62 39.20
N THR A 122 -35.88 -6.44 38.74
CA THR A 122 -35.95 -5.02 39.20
C THR A 122 -36.74 -4.54 40.44
N TYR A 123 -36.14 -3.51 41.08
CA TYR A 123 -36.64 -2.26 41.73
C TYR A 123 -37.67 -2.31 42.88
N ALA A 124 -37.32 -1.70 44.03
CA ALA A 124 -38.17 -0.79 44.83
C ALA A 124 -37.43 -0.21 46.06
N ASP A 125 -37.77 1.04 46.36
CA ASP A 125 -37.29 1.93 47.43
C ASP A 125 -37.62 1.47 48.86
N ASN A 126 -36.92 2.01 49.87
CA ASN A 126 -37.51 2.48 51.14
C ASN A 126 -36.53 3.33 51.98
N VAL A 127 -37.11 4.36 52.63
CA VAL A 127 -36.51 5.49 53.36
C VAL A 127 -36.33 5.17 54.86
N ALA A 128 -35.12 5.44 55.40
CA ALA A 128 -34.64 5.91 56.74
C ALA A 128 -35.36 5.55 58.09
N PRO A 129 -34.81 5.86 59.30
CA PRO A 129 -33.46 6.34 59.69
C PRO A 129 -32.83 5.66 60.95
N GLY A 130 -31.55 5.94 61.23
CA GLY A 130 -31.00 5.94 62.61
C GLY A 130 -29.64 5.26 62.81
N GLY A 131 -28.60 6.03 63.13
CA GLY A 131 -27.30 5.48 63.59
C GLY A 131 -26.14 6.46 63.49
N SER A 132 -25.67 6.93 64.64
CA SER A 132 -24.75 8.03 64.94
C SER A 132 -23.34 7.92 64.32
N ILE A 133 -22.81 9.02 63.78
CA ILE A 133 -21.42 9.15 63.30
C ILE A 133 -20.54 9.74 64.43
N HIS A 134 -19.58 8.95 64.91
CA HIS A 134 -18.49 9.43 65.76
C HIS A 134 -17.47 10.20 64.91
N SER A 135 -17.20 11.45 65.32
CA SER A 135 -16.16 12.31 64.76
C SER A 135 -14.77 11.82 65.15
N ASN A 136 -14.02 11.23 64.22
CA ASN A 136 -12.58 11.09 64.31
C ASN A 136 -11.94 11.92 63.18
N GLN A 137 -11.34 13.05 63.56
CA GLN A 137 -10.46 13.85 62.69
C GLN A 137 -9.30 12.99 62.16
N PRO A 138 -8.97 13.02 60.87
CA PRO A 138 -7.71 12.49 60.39
C PRO A 138 -6.61 13.50 60.69
N VAL A 139 -5.66 13.12 61.55
CA VAL A 139 -4.37 13.81 61.69
C VAL A 139 -3.64 13.63 60.36
N ILE A 140 -3.51 14.71 59.58
CA ILE A 140 -2.66 14.73 58.39
C ILE A 140 -1.21 14.58 58.86
N LYS A 141 -0.68 13.36 58.81
CA LYS A 141 0.75 13.10 58.96
C LYS A 141 1.43 13.48 57.64
N VAL A 142 1.97 14.69 57.58
CA VAL A 142 2.87 15.08 56.48
C VAL A 142 4.15 14.28 56.66
N ALA A 143 4.27 13.17 55.93
CA ALA A 143 5.53 12.45 55.82
C ALA A 143 6.52 13.34 55.08
N THR A 144 7.51 13.87 55.80
CA THR A 144 8.76 14.40 55.25
C THR A 144 9.60 13.23 54.73
N GLY A 145 9.09 12.56 53.70
CA GLY A 145 9.89 11.70 52.83
C GLY A 145 10.57 12.61 51.82
N GLY A 146 11.83 12.98 52.08
CA GLY A 146 12.68 13.57 51.07
C GLY A 146 12.67 12.64 49.86
N ARG A 147 12.02 13.06 48.78
CA ARG A 147 12.15 12.37 47.50
C ARG A 147 13.64 12.38 47.14
N PRO A 148 14.22 11.28 46.62
CA PRO A 148 15.56 11.33 46.06
C PRO A 148 15.60 12.52 45.10
N HIS A 149 16.58 13.40 45.30
CA HIS A 149 16.68 14.66 44.57
C HIS A 149 16.72 14.33 43.08
N GLU A 150 15.60 14.52 42.38
CA GLU A 150 15.54 14.29 40.94
C GLU A 150 16.41 15.37 40.29
N THR A 151 17.56 14.96 39.75
CA THR A 151 18.45 15.84 39.00
C THR A 151 18.17 15.71 37.50
N TYR A 152 18.40 16.80 36.78
CA TYR A 152 18.12 16.91 35.35
C TYR A 152 19.34 17.51 34.64
N SER A 153 19.69 16.95 33.49
CA SER A 153 20.81 17.42 32.69
C SER A 153 20.47 17.44 31.20
N TRP A 154 21.11 18.34 30.46
CA TRP A 154 21.04 18.33 29.00
C TRP A 154 21.88 17.18 28.45
N LYS A 155 21.31 16.41 27.52
CA LYS A 155 22.01 15.34 26.82
C LYS A 155 21.85 15.49 25.32
N GLU A 156 22.96 15.28 24.62
CA GLU A 156 22.97 15.01 23.18
C GLU A 156 22.54 13.56 22.95
N LEU A 157 21.38 13.37 22.34
CA LEU A 157 20.79 12.05 22.08
C LEU A 157 21.12 11.50 20.69
N GLY A 158 21.79 12.30 19.84
CA GLY A 158 22.12 11.95 18.47
C GLY A 158 21.87 13.12 17.52
N PHE A 159 21.54 12.80 16.27
CA PHE A 159 21.21 13.77 15.22
C PHE A 159 19.82 13.50 14.66
N THR A 160 19.19 14.54 14.12
CA THR A 160 17.96 14.40 13.35
C THR A 160 18.18 13.56 12.08
N HIS A 161 17.10 13.13 11.45
CA HIS A 161 17.21 12.58 10.11
C HIS A 161 17.81 13.62 9.16
N CYS A 162 18.68 13.18 8.25
CA CYS A 162 19.25 14.05 7.23
C CYS A 162 18.14 14.71 6.41
N SER A 163 18.24 16.01 6.17
CA SER A 163 17.25 16.80 5.43
C SER A 163 17.09 16.37 3.96
N ALA A 164 18.06 15.65 3.40
CA ALA A 164 18.05 15.12 2.04
C ALA A 164 18.63 13.72 2.04
N SER A 165 18.12 12.82 1.20
CA SER A 165 18.62 11.45 1.06
C SER A 165 19.83 11.34 0.12
N CYS A 166 20.12 12.37 -0.66
CA CYS A 166 21.22 12.45 -1.64
C CYS A 166 21.51 13.92 -1.98
N LEU A 167 22.61 14.19 -2.67
CA LEU A 167 23.08 15.52 -3.09
C LEU A 167 23.33 16.51 -1.94
N GLY A 168 23.61 15.99 -0.76
CA GLY A 168 23.94 16.77 0.43
C GLY A 168 22.71 17.31 1.14
N GLY A 169 22.56 16.92 2.40
CA GLY A 169 21.61 17.45 3.36
C GLY A 169 22.31 17.88 4.65
N VAL A 170 21.52 18.31 5.61
CA VAL A 170 21.99 18.67 6.96
C VAL A 170 21.21 17.88 8.01
N GLN A 171 21.87 17.60 9.12
CA GLN A 171 21.27 17.03 10.33
C GLN A 171 21.73 17.83 11.54
N ASP A 172 20.82 18.03 12.48
CA ASP A 172 21.03 18.85 13.67
C ASP A 172 21.12 17.96 14.90
N SER A 173 21.98 18.33 15.85
CA SER A 173 22.11 17.61 17.12
C SER A 173 20.81 17.66 17.91
N ILE A 174 20.32 16.52 18.36
CA ILE A 174 19.15 16.39 19.23
C ILE A 174 19.61 16.59 20.67
N ILE A 175 19.34 17.77 21.23
CA ILE A 175 19.67 18.13 22.61
C ILE A 175 18.38 18.20 23.43
N ASN A 176 18.21 17.28 24.37
CA ASN A 176 17.03 17.20 25.22
C ASN A 176 17.40 17.24 26.70
N CYS A 177 16.51 17.84 27.50
CA CYS A 177 16.59 17.74 28.95
C CYS A 177 16.16 16.34 29.36
N VAL A 178 17.01 15.64 30.10
CA VAL A 178 16.69 14.31 30.63
C VAL A 178 16.76 14.30 32.14
N ARG A 179 16.00 13.40 32.75
CA ARG A 179 16.13 13.08 34.16
C ARG A 179 17.28 12.11 34.37
N ASP A 180 18.17 12.40 35.30
CA ASP A 180 19.43 11.66 35.42
C ASP A 180 19.24 10.20 35.85
N ILE A 181 18.23 9.92 36.66
CA ILE A 181 17.97 8.59 37.23
C ILE A 181 17.53 7.55 36.20
N ASP A 182 16.79 7.94 35.16
CA ASP A 182 16.19 7.02 34.17
C ASP A 182 16.43 7.45 32.72
N GLN A 183 17.18 8.54 32.51
CA GLN A 183 17.47 9.14 31.20
C GLN A 183 16.22 9.49 30.39
N LYS A 184 15.07 9.63 31.06
CA LYS A 184 13.82 9.96 30.39
C LYS A 184 13.84 11.41 29.94
N VAL A 185 13.49 11.63 28.67
CA VAL A 185 13.28 12.98 28.14
C VAL A 185 12.13 13.65 28.88
N VAL A 186 12.39 14.83 29.42
CA VAL A 186 11.44 15.63 30.18
C VAL A 186 11.34 17.03 29.60
N SER A 187 10.50 17.86 30.23
CA SER A 187 10.34 19.25 29.84
C SER A 187 11.67 20.02 29.87
N PRO A 188 12.00 20.84 28.85
CA PRO A 188 13.25 21.59 28.78
C PRO A 188 13.42 22.60 29.92
N TYR A 189 12.33 23.01 30.57
CA TYR A 189 12.36 23.97 31.70
C TYR A 189 12.87 23.36 33.02
N LEU A 190 13.02 22.03 33.10
CA LEU A 190 13.59 21.36 34.28
C LEU A 190 15.12 21.38 34.29
N CYS A 191 15.75 21.62 33.14
CA CYS A 191 17.18 21.83 33.02
C CYS A 191 17.48 23.35 32.97
N THR A 192 18.65 23.74 33.48
CA THR A 192 19.09 25.15 33.42
C THR A 192 19.51 25.52 32.00
N LEU A 193 19.04 26.67 31.49
CA LEU A 193 19.33 27.08 30.11
C LEU A 193 20.83 27.35 29.88
N GLU A 194 21.52 27.87 30.89
CA GLU A 194 22.97 28.17 30.84
C GLU A 194 23.83 26.91 30.65
N SER A 195 23.34 25.74 31.06
CA SER A 195 24.05 24.48 30.89
C SER A 195 23.70 23.78 29.58
N ARG A 196 22.84 24.37 28.72
CA ARG A 196 22.47 23.78 27.44
C ARG A 196 23.65 23.88 26.46
N PRO A 197 24.15 22.74 25.93
CA PRO A 197 25.18 22.76 24.91
C PRO A 197 24.72 23.47 23.63
N GLU A 198 25.67 23.97 22.85
CA GLU A 198 25.39 24.52 21.53
C GLU A 198 24.95 23.42 20.56
N GLY A 199 23.95 23.71 19.74
CA GLY A 199 23.51 22.79 18.70
C GLY A 199 24.55 22.68 17.59
N ILE A 200 24.91 21.46 17.22
CA ILE A 200 25.84 21.17 16.12
C ILE A 200 25.03 20.75 14.89
N THR A 201 25.25 21.41 13.77
CA THR A 201 24.75 20.98 12.45
C THR A 201 25.87 20.27 11.68
N ARG A 202 25.55 19.13 11.07
CA ARG A 202 26.48 18.35 10.23
C ARG A 202 25.90 18.12 8.84
N THR A 203 26.78 18.02 7.85
CA THR A 203 26.40 17.58 6.51
C THR A 203 26.21 16.06 6.48
N CYS A 204 25.37 15.59 5.56
CA CYS A 204 25.08 14.18 5.37
C CYS A 204 24.64 13.91 3.93
N ASN A 205 24.76 12.66 3.49
CA ASN A 205 24.26 12.18 2.19
C ASN A 205 24.83 12.92 0.96
N ASP A 206 26.15 13.11 0.92
CA ASP A 206 26.87 13.83 -0.15
C ASP A 206 27.01 13.04 -1.46
N HIS A 207 26.37 11.87 -1.58
CA HIS A 207 26.40 11.06 -2.80
C HIS A 207 25.36 11.55 -3.83
N PRO A 208 25.56 11.30 -5.14
CA PRO A 208 24.56 11.57 -6.17
C PRO A 208 23.22 10.87 -5.89
N CYS A 209 22.13 11.44 -6.42
CA CYS A 209 20.82 10.80 -6.35
C CYS A 209 20.72 9.67 -7.38
N PRO A 210 20.05 8.55 -7.07
CA PRO A 210 19.83 7.49 -8.04
C PRO A 210 19.12 7.99 -9.31
N PRO A 211 19.44 7.46 -10.51
CA PRO A 211 18.74 7.82 -11.73
C PRO A 211 17.24 7.54 -11.65
N ARG A 212 16.43 8.44 -12.22
CA ARG A 212 14.96 8.36 -12.17
C ARG A 212 14.33 8.72 -13.51
N TRP A 213 13.13 8.22 -13.74
CA TRP A 213 12.34 8.61 -14.90
C TRP A 213 11.83 10.04 -14.76
N ASN A 214 12.00 10.81 -15.83
CA ASN A 214 11.38 12.11 -16.03
C ASN A 214 10.49 12.03 -17.26
N TYR A 215 9.24 12.46 -17.11
CA TYR A 215 8.27 12.42 -18.20
C TYR A 215 7.42 13.67 -18.23
N SER A 216 7.03 14.08 -19.43
CA SER A 216 6.08 15.18 -19.63
C SER A 216 4.64 14.68 -19.48
N ASP A 217 3.70 15.62 -19.44
CA ASP A 217 2.29 15.31 -19.63
C ASP A 217 2.06 14.77 -21.04
N PHE A 218 0.97 14.01 -21.21
CA PHE A 218 0.58 13.55 -22.54
C PHE A 218 0.18 14.74 -23.41
N GLN A 219 0.73 14.75 -24.61
CA GLN A 219 0.31 15.63 -25.68
C GLN A 219 -1.16 15.36 -26.04
N PRO A 220 -1.86 16.33 -26.67
CA PRO A 220 -3.22 16.13 -27.12
C PRO A 220 -3.38 14.88 -27.99
N CYS A 221 -4.54 14.23 -27.89
CA CYS A 221 -4.85 13.02 -28.63
C CYS A 221 -4.79 13.24 -30.14
N SER A 222 -4.18 12.30 -30.89
CA SER A 222 -4.05 12.39 -32.35
C SER A 222 -5.36 12.45 -33.12
N LYS A 223 -6.45 11.95 -32.52
CA LYS A 223 -7.80 12.03 -33.07
C LYS A 223 -8.77 12.45 -31.99
N SER A 224 -9.80 13.21 -32.36
CA SER A 224 -10.92 13.53 -31.48
C SER A 224 -11.94 12.39 -31.36
N CYS A 225 -11.91 11.42 -32.28
CA CYS A 225 -12.76 10.24 -32.32
C CYS A 225 -12.05 9.07 -33.03
N GLY A 226 -12.57 7.86 -32.91
CA GLY A 226 -12.15 6.70 -33.69
C GLY A 226 -10.74 6.20 -33.34
N LEU A 227 -10.50 5.98 -32.03
CA LEU A 227 -9.24 5.46 -31.46
C LEU A 227 -8.02 6.29 -31.87
N GLY A 228 -7.73 7.30 -31.08
CA GLY A 228 -6.51 8.10 -31.18
C GLY A 228 -5.38 7.57 -30.28
N ILE A 229 -4.19 8.16 -30.46
CA ILE A 229 -3.01 7.89 -29.65
C ILE A 229 -2.48 9.23 -29.15
N GLN A 230 -2.14 9.29 -27.87
CA GLN A 230 -1.41 10.41 -27.28
C GLN A 230 -0.01 9.94 -26.88
N THR A 231 0.94 10.85 -26.98
CA THR A 231 2.37 10.59 -26.73
C THR A 231 2.90 11.55 -25.66
N ARG A 232 3.96 11.15 -24.97
CA ARG A 232 4.71 12.00 -24.03
C ARG A 232 6.20 11.69 -24.12
N ASP A 233 7.01 12.63 -23.68
CA ASP A 233 8.44 12.42 -23.55
C ASP A 233 8.72 11.59 -22.30
N VAL A 234 9.61 10.60 -22.42
CA VAL A 234 10.07 9.78 -21.32
C VAL A 234 11.58 9.66 -21.42
N ASN A 235 12.28 10.27 -20.46
CA ASN A 235 13.74 10.30 -20.41
C ASN A 235 14.22 9.79 -19.06
N CYS A 236 15.28 8.98 -19.06
CA CYS A 236 16.00 8.65 -17.83
C CYS A 236 16.95 9.80 -17.49
N ILE A 237 16.89 10.30 -16.25
CA ILE A 237 17.71 11.42 -15.81
C ILE A 237 18.51 11.10 -14.56
N HIS A 238 19.66 11.74 -14.40
CA HIS A 238 20.54 11.61 -13.25
C HIS A 238 20.96 13.00 -12.77
N GLU A 239 20.72 13.28 -11.49
CA GLU A 239 21.11 14.52 -10.82
C GLU A 239 22.44 14.29 -10.10
N VAL A 240 23.50 14.95 -10.58
CA VAL A 240 24.88 14.71 -10.13
C VAL A 240 25.42 15.77 -9.17
N THR A 241 24.88 16.99 -9.20
CA THR A 241 25.32 18.10 -8.33
C THR A 241 24.14 18.92 -7.83
N ARG A 242 24.33 19.56 -6.67
CA ARG A 242 23.30 20.36 -6.00
C ARG A 242 22.93 21.60 -6.83
N GLY A 243 21.62 21.86 -6.96
CA GLY A 243 21.07 22.96 -7.76
C GLY A 243 20.33 22.44 -8.99
N GLY A 244 19.05 22.80 -9.14
CA GLY A 244 18.08 22.20 -10.07
C GLY A 244 18.36 22.30 -11.58
N GLY A 245 19.56 22.73 -11.99
CA GLY A 245 20.01 22.75 -13.38
C GLY A 245 20.97 21.61 -13.76
N ASN A 246 21.40 20.77 -12.82
CA ASN A 246 22.43 19.75 -13.05
C ASN A 246 21.84 18.35 -13.32
N THR A 247 20.76 18.33 -14.10
CA THR A 247 20.06 17.11 -14.50
C THR A 247 20.57 16.68 -15.88
N MET A 248 21.18 15.49 -15.96
CA MET A 248 21.67 14.94 -17.22
C MET A 248 20.74 13.83 -17.71
N VAL A 249 20.45 13.79 -19.01
CA VAL A 249 19.77 12.65 -19.63
C VAL A 249 20.78 11.51 -19.78
N VAL A 250 20.44 10.36 -19.23
CA VAL A 250 21.29 9.15 -19.20
C VAL A 250 20.57 7.99 -19.92
N PRO A 251 21.27 6.89 -20.26
CA PRO A 251 20.66 5.75 -20.92
C PRO A 251 19.50 5.14 -20.12
N ASN A 252 18.45 4.69 -20.82
CA ASN A 252 17.25 4.09 -20.23
C ASN A 252 17.55 2.94 -19.25
N SER A 253 18.63 2.19 -19.45
CA SER A 253 19.04 1.07 -18.61
C SER A 253 19.49 1.46 -17.20
N MET A 254 19.82 2.74 -16.97
CA MET A 254 20.22 3.25 -15.65
C MET A 254 19.02 3.52 -14.73
N CYS A 255 17.81 3.63 -15.29
CA CYS A 255 16.59 3.81 -14.53
C CYS A 255 15.90 2.47 -14.22
N PRO A 256 15.05 2.42 -13.17
CA PRO A 256 14.24 1.24 -12.86
C PRO A 256 13.43 0.76 -14.07
N GLN A 257 13.50 -0.54 -14.38
CA GLN A 257 12.73 -1.13 -15.47
C GLN A 257 11.40 -1.71 -14.97
N PRO A 258 10.34 -1.69 -15.79
CA PRO A 258 10.27 -1.17 -17.17
C PRO A 258 10.13 0.37 -17.24
N PRO A 259 10.43 1.00 -18.39
CA PRO A 259 10.17 2.41 -18.59
C PRO A 259 8.67 2.73 -18.52
N PRO A 260 8.28 3.92 -18.03
CA PRO A 260 6.92 4.41 -18.16
C PRO A 260 6.47 4.44 -19.62
N PRO A 261 5.19 4.23 -19.93
CA PRO A 261 4.70 4.26 -21.30
C PRO A 261 4.88 5.65 -21.92
N ASP A 262 5.47 5.71 -23.11
CA ASP A 262 5.61 6.93 -23.93
C ASP A 262 4.34 7.23 -24.73
N ARG A 263 3.43 6.27 -24.83
CA ARG A 263 2.20 6.38 -25.61
C ARG A 263 1.02 5.65 -24.96
N GLN A 264 -0.18 6.14 -25.20
CA GLN A 264 -1.42 5.47 -24.81
C GLN A 264 -2.57 5.81 -25.75
N TYR A 265 -3.61 4.96 -25.76
CA TYR A 265 -4.83 5.24 -26.51
C TYR A 265 -5.66 6.33 -25.85
N CYS A 266 -6.37 7.09 -26.66
CA CYS A 266 -7.25 8.17 -26.23
C CYS A 266 -8.42 8.30 -27.21
N ASN A 267 -9.49 8.99 -26.79
CA ASN A 267 -10.68 9.25 -27.60
C ASN A 267 -11.24 8.00 -28.29
N ILE A 268 -11.49 6.98 -27.46
CA ILE A 268 -12.08 5.70 -27.84
C ILE A 268 -13.59 5.86 -27.94
N LEU A 269 -14.04 6.60 -28.95
CA LEU A 269 -15.44 6.90 -29.23
C LEU A 269 -15.69 6.85 -30.73
N ASP A 270 -16.91 6.50 -31.13
CA ASP A 270 -17.25 6.41 -32.56
C ASP A 270 -17.22 7.78 -33.23
N CYS A 271 -16.67 7.82 -34.44
CA CYS A 271 -16.67 9.04 -35.22
C CYS A 271 -18.05 9.31 -35.83
N PRO A 272 -18.47 10.59 -35.96
CA PRO A 272 -19.64 10.94 -36.74
C PRO A 272 -19.52 10.41 -38.17
N VAL A 273 -20.60 9.82 -38.68
CA VAL A 273 -20.68 9.33 -40.06
C VAL A 273 -20.51 10.49 -41.04
N LYS A 274 -19.66 10.29 -42.05
CA LYS A 274 -19.45 11.25 -43.15
C LYS A 274 -19.81 10.59 -44.47
N TRP A 275 -20.64 11.27 -45.26
CA TRP A 275 -20.96 10.84 -46.62
C TRP A 275 -19.76 11.11 -47.53
N HIS A 276 -19.41 10.11 -48.34
CA HIS A 276 -18.43 10.26 -49.42
C HIS A 276 -19.16 10.02 -50.74
N THR A 277 -19.09 11.01 -51.63
CA THR A 277 -19.57 10.88 -53.01
C THR A 277 -18.44 10.37 -53.88
N THR A 278 -18.71 9.37 -54.73
CA THR A 278 -17.80 8.94 -55.78
C THR A 278 -18.01 9.77 -57.05
N ASP A 279 -17.06 9.73 -57.98
CA ASP A 279 -17.29 10.26 -59.31
C ASP A 279 -18.48 9.57 -59.99
N TRP A 280 -19.22 10.32 -60.79
CA TRP A 280 -20.37 9.81 -61.53
C TRP A 280 -19.94 8.71 -62.51
N SER A 281 -20.56 7.53 -62.41
CA SER A 281 -20.36 6.45 -63.38
C SER A 281 -21.15 6.73 -64.67
N LYS A 282 -20.53 6.50 -65.83
CA LYS A 282 -21.16 6.57 -67.15
C LYS A 282 -21.92 5.30 -67.50
#